data_AF-A0AAV2FR33-F1
#
_entry.id   AF-A0AAV2FR33-F1
#
_cell.length_a   1.000
_cell.length_b   1.000
_cell.length_c   1.000
_cell.angle_alpha   90.00
_cell.angle_beta   90.00
_cell.angle_gamma   90.00
#
_symmetry.space_group_name_H-M   'P 1'
#
loop_
_entity.id
_entity.type
_entity.pdbx_description
1 polymer ?
#
loop_
_entity_poly.entity_id
_entity_poly.type
_entity_poly.pdbx_seq_one_letter_code
_entity_poly.pdbx_strand_id
1 'polypeptide(L)'
;MSPRNPLGQFPVRRIHRHGGGDGTLAVDSFATAYFSKAHGQEEENRGGAEDPEERGEAHTHATHGHSHGAISAAAGGPSSGEAQLIRHRVISQVLEVGIVVHSVIIGISLGASESPKTVRPLLAALTFHQFFEGMGLGGCIAQAKFKSRGVAMMVLFFSVTTPLGIGIGMGISNVYKENSPTALIVEGVFNSASSGILIYMALVDLLAADFMHPKVQASGRLQIGVQIALLLGAGFMSLLAIWA
;
A
#
# COMPACT_ATOMS: atom_id res chain seq x y z
N MET A 1 40.60 24.69 3.63
CA MET A 1 39.97 23.40 4.00
C MET A 1 38.46 23.59 3.92
N SER A 2 37.78 22.92 2.99
CA SER A 2 36.32 22.97 2.84
C SER A 2 35.69 21.81 3.61
N PRO A 3 34.64 22.00 4.45
CA PRO A 3 33.92 20.88 5.04
C PRO A 3 32.96 20.29 4.01
N ARG A 4 33.09 18.98 3.77
CA ARG A 4 32.18 18.21 2.91
C ARG A 4 30.84 18.05 3.62
N ASN A 5 29.75 18.45 2.96
CA ASN A 5 28.38 18.12 3.35
C ASN A 5 28.11 16.62 3.14
N PRO A 6 27.83 15.82 4.19
CA PRO A 6 27.50 14.40 4.04
C PRO A 6 26.02 14.17 3.63
N LEU A 7 25.18 15.22 3.70
CA LEU A 7 23.72 15.10 3.59
C LEU A 7 23.15 15.35 2.18
N GLY A 8 23.97 15.86 1.24
CA GLY A 8 23.51 16.20 -0.12
C GLY A 8 23.30 15.01 -1.07
N GLN A 9 23.65 13.78 -0.68
CA GLN A 9 23.56 12.59 -1.54
C GLN A 9 22.40 11.64 -1.19
N PHE A 10 21.61 11.94 -0.15
CA PHE A 10 20.53 11.08 0.30
C PHE A 10 19.23 11.10 -0.52
N PRO A 11 18.78 12.21 -1.16
CA PRO A 11 17.49 12.20 -1.86
C PRO A 11 17.53 11.37 -3.15
N VAL A 12 18.62 11.45 -3.93
CA VAL A 12 18.76 10.75 -5.22
C VAL A 12 18.85 9.23 -5.04
N ARG A 13 19.54 8.76 -3.98
CA ARG A 13 19.63 7.32 -3.69
C ARG A 13 18.31 6.72 -3.19
N ARG A 14 17.44 7.52 -2.56
CA ARG A 14 16.12 7.09 -2.09
C ARG A 14 15.13 6.92 -3.25
N ILE A 15 15.21 7.79 -4.26
CA ILE A 15 14.46 7.71 -5.52
C ILE A 15 14.90 6.48 -6.33
N HIS A 16 16.21 6.25 -6.46
CA HIS A 16 16.74 5.11 -7.21
C HIS A 16 16.45 3.74 -6.55
N ARG A 17 16.27 3.70 -5.23
CA ARG A 17 15.93 2.47 -4.49
C ARG A 17 14.44 2.13 -4.54
N HIS A 18 13.53 3.12 -4.58
CA HIS A 18 12.10 2.89 -4.81
C HIS A 18 11.85 2.33 -6.22
N GLY A 19 12.52 2.88 -7.24
CA GLY A 19 12.43 2.34 -8.61
C GLY A 19 12.92 0.89 -8.77
N GLY A 20 13.78 0.40 -7.88
CA GLY A 20 14.22 -0.99 -7.89
C GLY A 20 13.18 -1.97 -7.32
N GLY A 21 12.42 -1.56 -6.30
CA GLY A 21 11.31 -2.36 -5.77
C GLY A 21 10.14 -2.41 -6.75
N ASP A 22 9.76 -1.26 -7.30
CA ASP A 22 8.70 -1.14 -8.32
C ASP A 22 9.07 -1.90 -9.60
N GLY A 23 10.33 -1.82 -10.02
CA GLY A 23 10.85 -2.58 -11.16
C GLY A 23 10.87 -4.08 -10.92
N THR A 24 11.16 -4.53 -9.70
CA THR A 24 11.12 -5.96 -9.35
C THR A 24 9.69 -6.50 -9.40
N LEU A 25 8.72 -5.76 -8.84
CA LEU A 25 7.30 -6.12 -8.92
C LEU A 25 6.75 -6.06 -10.35
N ALA A 26 7.25 -5.13 -11.18
CA ALA A 26 6.93 -5.09 -12.59
C ALA A 26 7.45 -6.32 -13.33
N VAL A 27 8.72 -6.69 -13.12
CA VAL A 27 9.32 -7.90 -13.71
C VAL A 27 8.61 -9.16 -13.23
N ASP A 28 8.27 -9.26 -11.95
CA ASP A 28 7.55 -10.40 -11.38
C ASP A 28 6.12 -10.50 -11.92
N SER A 29 5.42 -9.36 -12.09
CA SER A 29 4.10 -9.30 -12.72
C SER A 29 4.15 -9.67 -14.21
N PHE A 30 5.17 -9.21 -14.95
CA PHE A 30 5.37 -9.57 -16.36
C PHE A 30 5.75 -11.05 -16.52
N ALA A 31 6.63 -11.56 -15.66
CA ALA A 31 7.03 -12.97 -15.65
C ALA A 31 5.82 -13.86 -15.34
N THR A 32 5.05 -13.53 -14.32
CA THR A 32 3.82 -14.26 -13.95
C THR A 32 2.78 -14.24 -15.07
N ALA A 33 2.60 -13.10 -15.73
CA ALA A 33 1.70 -12.99 -16.89
C ALA A 33 2.18 -13.84 -18.08
N TYR A 34 3.49 -13.86 -18.33
CA TYR A 34 4.09 -14.66 -19.39
C TYR A 34 3.98 -16.16 -19.09
N PHE A 35 4.29 -16.61 -17.87
CA PHE A 35 4.16 -18.01 -17.44
C PHE A 35 2.70 -18.47 -17.42
N SER A 36 1.76 -17.65 -16.95
CA SER A 36 0.33 -17.96 -16.99
C SER A 36 -0.18 -18.12 -18.42
N LYS A 37 0.31 -17.30 -19.36
CA LYS A 37 -0.07 -17.38 -20.77
C LYS A 37 0.59 -18.58 -21.46
N ALA A 38 1.84 -18.89 -21.12
CA ALA A 38 2.55 -20.05 -21.66
C ALA A 38 1.92 -21.38 -21.20
N HIS A 39 1.59 -21.52 -19.91
CA HIS A 39 0.93 -22.72 -19.39
C HIS A 39 -0.54 -22.84 -19.82
N GLY A 40 -1.26 -21.73 -19.99
CA GLY A 40 -2.61 -21.76 -20.56
C GLY A 40 -2.64 -22.19 -22.04
N GLN A 41 -1.56 -21.88 -22.78
CA GLN A 41 -1.42 -22.23 -24.20
C GLN A 41 -0.89 -23.65 -24.41
N GLU A 42 -0.14 -24.21 -23.45
CA GLU A 42 0.32 -25.61 -23.47
C GLU A 42 -0.79 -26.62 -23.19
N GLU A 43 -1.78 -26.27 -22.35
CA GLU A 43 -2.98 -27.10 -22.13
C GLU A 43 -3.96 -27.05 -23.31
N GLU A 44 -4.10 -25.90 -23.98
CA GLU A 44 -4.95 -25.76 -25.18
C GLU A 44 -4.36 -26.50 -26.40
N ASN A 45 -3.03 -26.49 -26.57
CA ASN A 45 -2.37 -27.09 -27.73
C ASN A 45 -2.14 -28.62 -27.61
N ARG A 46 -2.40 -29.22 -26.44
CA ARG A 46 -2.36 -30.68 -26.21
C ARG A 46 -3.71 -31.37 -26.37
N GLY A 47 -4.81 -30.62 -26.52
CA GLY A 47 -6.16 -31.15 -26.65
C GLY A 47 -6.67 -31.37 -28.08
N GLY A 48 -5.82 -31.20 -29.09
CA GLY A 48 -6.23 -31.16 -30.50
C GLY A 48 -5.46 -32.09 -31.43
N ALA A 49 -5.54 -33.41 -31.24
CA ALA A 49 -5.24 -34.39 -32.29
C ALA A 49 -5.85 -35.78 -31.98
N GLU A 50 -6.67 -36.28 -32.93
CA GLU A 50 -7.04 -37.69 -33.25
C GLU A 50 -8.30 -38.34 -32.60
N ASP A 51 -9.43 -38.26 -33.36
CA ASP A 51 -10.40 -39.27 -33.87
C ASP A 51 -10.97 -40.48 -33.03
N PRO A 52 -12.07 -41.16 -33.45
CA PRO A 52 -13.18 -41.56 -32.58
C PRO A 52 -13.34 -43.10 -32.36
N GLU A 53 -14.32 -43.46 -31.51
CA GLU A 53 -14.75 -44.81 -31.07
C GLU A 53 -14.02 -45.41 -29.85
N GLU A 54 -14.70 -45.55 -28.70
CA GLU A 54 -15.39 -46.77 -28.28
C GLU A 54 -16.01 -46.58 -26.87
N ARG A 55 -16.98 -47.43 -26.55
CA ARG A 55 -17.86 -47.40 -25.37
C ARG A 55 -17.18 -48.05 -24.14
N GLY A 56 -17.26 -47.43 -22.97
CA GLY A 56 -16.90 -48.07 -21.70
C GLY A 56 -17.11 -47.20 -20.46
N GLU A 57 -18.00 -47.63 -19.56
CA GLU A 57 -18.19 -47.07 -18.22
C GLU A 57 -16.96 -47.30 -17.33
N ALA A 58 -16.47 -46.25 -16.65
CA ALA A 58 -15.82 -46.35 -15.33
C ALA A 58 -15.72 -44.97 -14.66
N HIS A 59 -16.25 -44.89 -13.44
CA HIS A 59 -16.15 -43.74 -12.54
C HIS A 59 -14.76 -43.64 -11.92
N THR A 60 -14.14 -42.45 -11.89
CA THR A 60 -13.21 -42.03 -10.82
C THR A 60 -13.13 -40.50 -10.72
N HIS A 61 -13.28 -39.98 -9.50
CA HIS A 61 -13.15 -38.57 -9.11
C HIS A 61 -11.68 -38.08 -9.11
N ALA A 62 -11.55 -36.73 -9.13
CA ALA A 62 -10.39 -35.89 -8.79
C ALA A 62 -9.34 -35.74 -9.92
N THR A 63 -8.79 -34.56 -10.20
CA THR A 63 -8.25 -33.60 -9.22
C THR A 63 -8.47 -32.14 -9.65
N HIS A 64 -9.04 -31.35 -8.75
CA HIS A 64 -9.20 -29.91 -8.89
C HIS A 64 -7.92 -29.27 -8.31
N GLY A 65 -7.11 -28.64 -9.16
CA GLY A 65 -5.88 -27.97 -8.75
C GLY A 65 -6.16 -26.77 -7.86
N HIS A 66 -6.13 -26.96 -6.55
CA HIS A 66 -6.16 -25.90 -5.55
C HIS A 66 -4.73 -25.48 -5.20
N SER A 67 -4.31 -24.31 -5.65
CA SER A 67 -3.12 -23.61 -5.19
C SER A 67 -3.36 -23.08 -3.77
N HIS A 68 -2.88 -23.82 -2.76
CA HIS A 68 -2.88 -23.37 -1.37
C HIS A 68 -1.51 -22.79 -1.00
N GLY A 69 -1.44 -21.47 -0.92
CA GLY A 69 -0.80 -20.81 0.21
C GLY A 69 -1.85 -20.61 1.30
N ALA A 70 -2.31 -21.70 1.94
CA ALA A 70 -3.29 -21.63 3.02
C ALA A 70 -2.82 -22.48 4.19
N ILE A 71 -2.57 -21.80 5.30
CA ILE A 71 -2.47 -22.40 6.61
C ILE A 71 -3.85 -23.02 6.90
N SER A 72 -3.94 -24.35 6.84
CA SER A 72 -5.14 -25.08 7.21
C SER A 72 -5.32 -25.03 8.72
N ALA A 73 -6.30 -24.26 9.19
CA ALA A 73 -6.91 -24.43 10.49
C ALA A 73 -8.39 -24.77 10.28
N ALA A 74 -8.80 -25.90 10.86
CA ALA A 74 -10.08 -26.55 10.65
C ALA A 74 -11.28 -25.77 11.23
N ALA A 75 -12.47 -26.17 10.73
CA ALA A 75 -13.83 -25.92 11.20
C ALA A 75 -14.53 -24.60 10.75
N GLY A 76 -15.51 -24.75 9.85
CA GLY A 76 -16.58 -23.76 9.61
C GLY A 76 -16.25 -22.58 8.69
N GLY A 77 -15.34 -22.76 7.71
CA GLY A 77 -14.81 -21.67 6.89
C GLY A 77 -15.85 -20.90 6.07
N PRO A 78 -15.73 -19.56 5.96
CA PRO A 78 -16.63 -18.73 5.16
C PRO A 78 -16.58 -19.10 3.67
N SER A 79 -17.64 -18.81 2.93
CA SER A 79 -17.60 -18.86 1.45
C SER A 79 -16.41 -18.03 0.92
N SER A 80 -15.84 -18.39 -0.24
CA SER A 80 -14.67 -17.70 -0.82
C SER A 80 -14.84 -16.18 -0.91
N GLY A 81 -16.08 -15.70 -1.09
CA GLY A 81 -16.43 -14.28 -1.06
C GLY A 81 -16.41 -13.64 0.34
N GLU A 82 -16.81 -14.35 1.39
CA GLU A 82 -16.75 -13.84 2.77
C GLU A 82 -15.30 -13.74 3.27
N ALA A 83 -14.45 -14.70 2.93
CA ALA A 83 -13.02 -14.65 3.27
C ALA A 83 -12.32 -13.43 2.62
N GLN A 84 -12.63 -13.14 1.36
CA GLN A 84 -12.17 -11.94 0.64
C GLN A 84 -12.64 -10.65 1.32
N LEU A 85 -13.91 -10.57 1.73
CA LEU A 85 -14.44 -9.40 2.43
C LEU A 85 -13.78 -9.20 3.81
N ILE A 86 -13.54 -10.28 4.55
CA ILE A 86 -12.81 -10.21 5.82
C ILE A 86 -11.40 -9.67 5.58
N ARG A 87 -10.70 -10.15 4.54
CA ARG A 87 -9.37 -9.65 4.18
C ARG A 87 -9.39 -8.15 3.88
N HIS A 88 -10.29 -7.67 3.02
CA HIS A 88 -10.39 -6.23 2.72
C HIS A 88 -10.69 -5.39 3.96
N ARG A 89 -11.52 -5.89 4.89
CA ARG A 89 -11.79 -5.20 6.16
C ARG A 89 -10.55 -5.10 7.03
N VAL A 90 -9.81 -6.20 7.19
CA VAL A 90 -8.56 -6.23 7.96
C VAL A 90 -7.55 -5.27 7.35
N ILE A 91 -7.34 -5.34 6.03
CA ILE A 91 -6.44 -4.43 5.30
C ILE A 91 -6.84 -2.97 5.57
N SER A 92 -8.12 -2.64 5.43
CA SER A 92 -8.60 -1.29 5.62
C SER A 92 -8.45 -0.78 7.06
N GLN A 93 -8.61 -1.66 8.06
CA GLN A 93 -8.42 -1.32 9.48
C GLN A 93 -6.94 -1.16 9.84
N VAL A 94 -6.07 -2.05 9.36
CA VAL A 94 -4.62 -1.94 9.59
C VAL A 94 -4.06 -0.69 8.93
N LEU A 95 -4.51 -0.39 7.70
CA LEU A 95 -4.15 0.83 7.00
C LEU A 95 -4.60 2.08 7.77
N GLU A 96 -5.84 2.09 8.26
CA GLU A 96 -6.36 3.20 9.06
C GLU A 96 -5.54 3.43 10.34
N VAL A 97 -5.23 2.37 11.09
CA VAL A 97 -4.40 2.47 12.31
C VAL A 97 -3.00 3.00 11.98
N GLY A 98 -2.40 2.52 10.89
CA GLY A 98 -1.10 3.01 10.42
C GLY A 98 -1.13 4.49 10.05
N ILE A 99 -2.18 4.94 9.36
CA ILE A 99 -2.37 6.35 9.00
C ILE A 99 -2.56 7.17 10.27
N VAL A 100 -3.42 6.74 11.22
CA VAL A 100 -3.66 7.47 12.47
C VAL A 100 -2.36 7.69 13.24
N VAL A 101 -1.56 6.64 13.44
CA VAL A 101 -0.29 6.75 14.18
C VAL A 101 0.67 7.70 13.45
N HIS A 102 0.83 7.55 12.14
CA HIS A 102 1.70 8.40 11.33
C HIS A 102 1.27 9.88 11.38
N SER A 103 -0.03 10.14 11.20
CA SER A 103 -0.62 11.47 11.18
C SER A 103 -0.56 12.18 12.54
N VAL A 104 -0.69 11.48 13.67
CA VAL A 104 -0.51 12.09 15.00
C VAL A 104 0.93 12.59 15.18
N ILE A 105 1.91 11.74 14.87
CA ILE A 105 3.32 12.08 15.07
C ILE A 105 3.71 13.28 14.21
N ILE A 106 3.35 13.27 12.92
CA ILE A 106 3.62 14.41 12.03
C ILE A 106 2.88 15.67 12.49
N GLY A 107 1.62 15.53 12.93
CA GLY A 107 0.83 16.65 13.43
C GLY A 107 1.46 17.31 14.65
N ILE A 108 1.92 16.51 15.63
CA ILE A 108 2.60 17.02 16.83
C ILE A 108 3.88 17.75 16.46
N SER A 109 4.72 17.16 15.61
CA SER A 109 5.96 17.80 15.14
C SER A 109 5.69 19.12 14.41
N LEU A 110 4.69 19.15 13.52
CA LEU A 110 4.31 20.38 12.81
C LEU A 110 3.76 21.45 13.77
N GLY A 111 2.92 21.07 14.72
CA GLY A 111 2.31 21.98 15.70
C GLY A 111 3.30 22.54 16.72
N ALA A 112 4.37 21.80 17.03
CA ALA A 112 5.44 22.26 17.90
C ALA A 112 6.46 23.16 17.20
N SER A 113 6.38 23.29 15.86
CA SER A 113 7.36 24.06 15.09
C SER A 113 7.13 25.56 15.18
N GLU A 114 8.16 26.31 15.58
CA GLU A 114 8.06 27.75 15.88
C GLU A 114 8.34 28.68 14.68
N SER A 115 8.76 28.14 13.52
CA SER A 115 9.16 28.93 12.34
C SER A 115 8.04 29.02 11.28
N PRO A 116 7.40 30.19 11.09
CA PRO A 116 6.35 30.35 10.07
C PRO A 116 6.83 30.14 8.63
N LYS A 117 8.13 30.35 8.38
CA LYS A 117 8.76 30.15 7.06
C LYS A 117 8.92 28.67 6.71
N THR A 118 8.92 27.81 7.73
CA THR A 118 9.01 26.35 7.61
C THR A 118 7.63 25.72 7.64
N VAL A 119 6.75 26.19 8.54
CA VAL A 119 5.38 25.66 8.72
C VAL A 119 4.51 25.83 7.48
N ARG A 120 4.57 26.98 6.79
CA ARG A 120 3.71 27.25 5.61
C ARG A 120 3.91 26.26 4.45
N PRO A 121 5.13 26.04 3.94
CA PRO A 121 5.37 25.05 2.88
C PRO A 121 5.12 23.62 3.38
N LEU A 122 5.50 23.28 4.61
CA LEU A 122 5.21 21.97 5.20
C LEU A 122 3.72 21.68 5.29
N LEU A 123 2.90 22.65 5.70
CA LEU A 123 1.45 22.49 5.76
C LEU A 123 0.84 22.30 4.37
N ALA A 124 1.34 23.03 3.36
CA ALA A 124 0.92 22.85 1.98
C ALA A 124 1.26 21.44 1.47
N ALA A 125 2.51 20.99 1.67
CA ALA A 125 2.95 19.65 1.30
C ALA A 125 2.15 18.55 2.04
N LEU A 126 1.93 18.72 3.34
CA LEU A 126 1.16 17.78 4.17
C LEU A 126 -0.31 17.71 3.74
N THR A 127 -0.91 18.81 3.28
CA THR A 127 -2.29 18.81 2.77
C THR A 127 -2.42 17.92 1.54
N PHE A 128 -1.48 18.04 0.59
CA PHE A 128 -1.47 17.18 -0.60
C PHE A 128 -1.11 15.73 -0.25
N HIS A 129 -0.18 15.51 0.68
CA HIS A 129 0.16 14.17 1.17
C HIS A 129 -1.07 13.48 1.77
N GLN A 130 -1.77 14.19 2.67
CA GLN A 130 -3.01 13.71 3.29
C GLN A 130 -4.10 13.47 2.25
N PHE A 131 -4.18 14.27 1.19
CA PHE A 131 -5.13 14.03 0.09
C PHE A 131 -4.87 12.67 -0.59
N PHE A 132 -3.62 12.35 -0.91
CA PHE A 132 -3.26 11.06 -1.51
C PHE A 132 -3.44 9.89 -0.54
N GLU A 133 -3.08 10.03 0.73
CA GLU A 133 -3.36 9.02 1.76
C GLU A 133 -4.86 8.76 1.92
N GLY A 134 -5.68 9.82 1.88
CA GLY A 134 -7.14 9.72 1.96
C GLY A 134 -7.77 9.01 0.76
N MET A 135 -7.24 9.22 -0.45
CA MET A 135 -7.67 8.47 -1.63
C MET A 135 -7.34 6.98 -1.51
N GLY A 136 -6.16 6.63 -1.01
CA GLY A 136 -5.76 5.24 -0.76
C GLY A 136 -6.66 4.55 0.27
N LEU A 137 -6.91 5.21 1.41
CA LEU A 137 -7.84 4.72 2.43
C LEU A 137 -9.26 4.58 1.89
N GLY A 138 -9.75 5.57 1.13
CA GLY A 138 -11.07 5.53 0.49
C GLY A 138 -11.25 4.34 -0.45
N GLY A 139 -10.21 4.00 -1.23
CA GLY A 139 -10.18 2.80 -2.07
C GLY A 139 -10.31 1.50 -1.27
N CYS A 140 -9.63 1.41 -0.12
CA CYS A 140 -9.72 0.24 0.77
C CYS A 140 -11.10 0.11 1.41
N ILE A 141 -11.66 1.23 1.90
CA ILE A 141 -12.99 1.28 2.50
C ILE A 141 -14.06 0.85 1.49
N ALA A 142 -13.95 1.29 0.23
CA ALA A 142 -14.87 0.91 -0.84
C ALA A 142 -14.89 -0.60 -1.10
N GLN A 143 -13.73 -1.26 -1.03
CA GLN A 143 -13.59 -2.71 -1.20
C GLN A 143 -14.10 -3.50 0.03
N ALA A 144 -13.91 -2.96 1.23
CA ALA A 144 -14.26 -3.63 2.49
C ALA A 144 -15.77 -3.70 2.80
N LYS A 145 -16.61 -2.95 2.06
CA LYS A 145 -18.07 -2.91 2.20
C LYS A 145 -18.52 -2.76 3.66
N PHE A 146 -17.93 -1.81 4.37
CA PHE A 146 -18.34 -1.48 5.74
C PHE A 146 -19.77 -0.92 5.76
N LYS A 147 -20.44 -1.07 6.91
CA LYS A 147 -21.69 -0.34 7.16
C LYS A 147 -21.40 1.16 7.16
N SER A 148 -22.37 1.99 6.75
CA SER A 148 -22.23 3.45 6.71
C SER A 148 -21.69 4.04 8.03
N ARG A 149 -22.12 3.53 9.19
CA ARG A 149 -21.58 3.93 10.49
C ARG A 149 -20.07 3.65 10.63
N GLY A 150 -19.59 2.51 10.13
CA GLY A 150 -18.17 2.17 10.14
C GLY A 150 -17.38 3.11 9.22
N VAL A 151 -17.86 3.32 7.99
CA VAL A 151 -17.25 4.28 7.06
C VAL A 151 -17.16 5.67 7.68
N ALA A 152 -18.24 6.15 8.32
CA ALA A 152 -18.26 7.44 8.98
C ALA A 152 -17.23 7.53 10.11
N MET A 153 -17.11 6.50 10.96
CA MET A 153 -16.07 6.46 11.99
C MET A 153 -14.68 6.54 11.39
N MET A 154 -14.43 5.81 10.30
CA MET A 154 -13.10 5.78 9.69
C MET A 154 -12.70 7.13 9.08
N VAL A 155 -13.63 7.77 8.37
CA VAL A 155 -13.43 9.11 7.83
C VAL A 155 -13.24 10.12 8.97
N LEU A 156 -13.98 10.00 10.06
CA LEU A 156 -13.82 10.88 11.23
C LEU A 156 -12.44 10.75 11.87
N PHE A 157 -11.95 9.53 12.10
CA PHE A 157 -10.60 9.31 12.62
C PHE A 157 -9.55 9.91 11.69
N PHE A 158 -9.64 9.63 10.39
CA PHE A 158 -8.74 10.20 9.40
C PHE A 158 -8.72 11.75 9.42
N SER A 159 -9.90 12.38 9.48
CA SER A 159 -10.00 13.85 9.42
C SER A 159 -9.61 14.56 10.73
N VAL A 160 -9.90 13.97 11.90
CA VAL A 160 -9.65 14.63 13.19
C VAL A 160 -8.22 14.41 13.68
N THR A 161 -7.57 13.32 13.29
CA THR A 161 -6.27 12.93 13.83
C THR A 161 -5.17 13.96 13.57
N THR A 162 -5.03 14.45 12.33
CA THR A 162 -3.98 15.44 11.99
C THR A 162 -4.20 16.79 12.68
N PRO A 163 -5.40 17.40 12.66
CA PRO A 163 -5.68 18.63 13.43
C PRO A 163 -5.50 18.47 14.93
N LEU A 164 -5.89 17.31 15.49
CA LEU A 164 -5.69 17.02 16.91
C LEU A 164 -4.19 16.94 17.24
N GLY A 165 -3.39 16.26 16.41
CA GLY A 165 -1.93 16.21 16.55
C GLY A 165 -1.30 17.61 16.54
N ILE A 166 -1.72 18.46 15.60
CA ILE A 166 -1.27 19.87 15.54
C ILE A 166 -1.64 20.62 16.82
N GLY A 167 -2.89 20.50 17.29
CA GLY A 167 -3.34 21.15 18.51
C GLY A 167 -2.56 20.70 19.75
N ILE A 168 -2.26 19.40 19.86
CA ILE A 168 -1.40 18.86 20.92
C ILE A 168 0.01 19.44 20.81
N GLY A 169 0.61 19.43 19.61
CA GLY A 169 1.93 20.00 19.34
C GLY A 169 2.03 21.47 19.73
N MET A 170 1.02 22.27 19.41
CA MET A 170 0.91 23.67 19.81
C MET A 170 0.79 23.84 21.33
N GLY A 171 0.06 22.95 22.00
CA GLY A 171 -0.13 23.00 23.45
C GLY A 171 1.12 22.63 24.25
N ILE A 172 1.94 21.72 23.72
CA ILE A 172 3.17 21.26 24.38
C ILE A 172 4.42 21.98 23.88
N SER A 173 4.33 22.89 22.90
CA SER A 173 5.48 23.55 22.26
C SER A 173 6.46 24.19 23.24
N ASN A 174 5.95 24.77 24.34
CA ASN A 174 6.79 25.38 25.39
C ASN A 174 7.69 24.38 26.14
N VAL A 175 7.34 23.09 26.15
CA VAL A 175 8.05 22.01 26.88
C VAL A 175 8.71 21.04 25.90
N TYR A 176 8.11 20.84 24.74
CA TYR A 176 8.59 19.97 23.67
C TYR A 176 9.62 20.70 22.81
N LYS A 177 10.89 20.36 23.00
CA LYS A 177 11.96 20.82 22.12
C LYS A 177 12.07 19.85 20.94
N GLU A 178 11.50 20.22 19.80
CA GLU A 178 11.58 19.46 18.53
C GLU A 178 13.03 19.11 18.13
N ASN A 179 14.01 19.94 18.51
CA ASN A 179 15.43 19.71 18.25
C ASN A 179 16.15 18.88 19.33
N SER A 180 15.44 18.34 20.32
CA SER A 180 16.02 17.50 21.38
C SER A 180 16.37 16.11 20.83
N PRO A 181 17.55 15.55 21.15
CA PRO A 181 17.91 14.19 20.72
C PRO A 181 16.87 13.13 21.10
N THR A 182 16.29 13.23 22.29
CA THR A 182 15.26 12.27 22.75
C THR A 182 13.97 12.39 21.95
N ALA A 183 13.56 13.62 21.61
CA ALA A 183 12.36 13.87 20.81
C ALA A 183 12.53 13.29 19.39
N LEU A 184 13.67 13.58 18.75
CA LEU A 184 14.01 13.07 17.41
C LEU A 184 14.14 11.54 17.38
N ILE A 185 14.68 10.91 18.43
CA ILE A 185 14.76 9.45 18.50
C ILE A 185 13.37 8.83 18.61
N VAL A 186 12.52 9.35 19.50
CA VAL A 186 11.15 8.85 19.69
C VAL A 186 10.34 9.04 18.40
N GLU A 187 10.35 10.24 17.84
CA GLU A 187 9.70 10.55 16.57
C GLU A 187 10.21 9.63 15.45
N GLY A 188 11.53 9.45 15.31
CA GLY A 188 12.12 8.59 14.30
C GLY A 188 11.74 7.11 14.45
N VAL A 189 11.67 6.59 15.68
CA VAL A 189 11.25 5.21 15.94
C VAL A 189 9.77 5.01 15.60
N PHE A 190 8.88 5.87 16.09
CA PHE A 190 7.46 5.75 15.79
C PHE A 190 7.16 5.97 14.31
N ASN A 191 7.81 6.95 13.67
CA ASN A 191 7.64 7.24 12.26
C ASN A 191 8.18 6.11 11.37
N SER A 192 9.33 5.51 11.71
CA SER A 192 9.87 4.38 10.96
C SER A 192 9.03 3.11 11.12
N ALA A 193 8.54 2.82 12.33
CA ALA A 193 7.62 1.71 12.57
C ALA A 193 6.31 1.89 11.79
N SER A 194 5.71 3.08 11.85
CA SER A 194 4.47 3.41 11.14
C SER A 194 4.65 3.42 9.62
N SER A 195 5.76 3.98 9.12
CA SER A 195 6.08 3.95 7.69
C SER A 195 6.32 2.52 7.20
N GLY A 196 6.97 1.67 8.01
CA GLY A 196 7.20 0.26 7.68
C GLY A 196 5.89 -0.51 7.47
N ILE A 197 4.91 -0.34 8.37
CA ILE A 197 3.60 -0.98 8.19
C ILE A 197 2.87 -0.41 6.97
N LEU A 198 2.87 0.91 6.76
CA LEU A 198 2.21 1.53 5.60
C LEU A 198 2.83 1.10 4.26
N ILE A 199 4.15 0.95 4.20
CA ILE A 199 4.86 0.43 3.02
C ILE A 199 4.48 -1.04 2.78
N TYR A 200 4.46 -1.88 3.82
CA TYR A 200 4.01 -3.27 3.69
C TYR A 200 2.58 -3.35 3.14
N MET A 201 1.66 -2.57 3.72
CA MET A 201 0.27 -2.51 3.27
C MET A 201 0.19 -2.06 1.81
N ALA A 202 0.92 -1.02 1.43
CA ALA A 202 0.92 -0.49 0.07
C ALA A 202 1.46 -1.50 -0.96
N LEU A 203 2.60 -2.12 -0.68
CA LEU A 203 3.26 -3.03 -1.63
C LEU A 203 2.57 -4.41 -1.69
N VAL A 204 2.32 -5.02 -0.53
CA VAL A 204 1.92 -6.42 -0.43
C VAL A 204 0.40 -6.57 -0.44
N ASP A 205 -0.31 -5.74 0.31
CA ASP A 205 -1.76 -5.89 0.47
C ASP A 205 -2.58 -5.14 -0.57
N LEU A 206 -2.05 -4.05 -1.13
CA LEU A 206 -2.72 -3.26 -2.16
C LEU A 206 -2.15 -3.53 -3.56
N LEU A 207 -0.88 -3.18 -3.80
CA LEU A 207 -0.31 -3.25 -5.16
C LEU A 207 -0.20 -4.68 -5.69
N ALA A 208 0.31 -5.62 -4.91
CA ALA A 208 0.38 -7.00 -5.36
C ALA A 208 -1.02 -7.58 -5.65
N ALA A 209 -2.03 -7.23 -4.85
CA ALA A 209 -3.41 -7.66 -5.10
C ALA A 209 -3.98 -7.05 -6.40
N ASP A 210 -3.70 -5.78 -6.68
CA ASP A 210 -4.14 -5.09 -7.90
C ASP A 210 -3.44 -5.65 -9.15
N PHE A 211 -2.13 -5.90 -9.10
CA PHE A 211 -1.39 -6.50 -10.22
C PHE A 211 -1.82 -7.94 -10.48
N MET A 212 -2.08 -8.73 -9.44
CA MET A 212 -2.50 -10.14 -9.56
C MET A 212 -3.99 -10.29 -9.93
N HIS A 213 -4.73 -9.19 -10.06
CA HIS A 213 -6.14 -9.26 -10.44
C HIS A 213 -6.29 -9.87 -11.86
N PRO A 214 -7.17 -10.87 -12.07
CA PRO A 214 -7.26 -11.59 -13.36
C PRO A 214 -7.48 -10.69 -14.59
N LYS A 215 -8.23 -9.59 -14.43
CA LYS A 215 -8.45 -8.62 -15.51
C LYS A 215 -7.17 -7.88 -15.92
N VAL A 216 -6.30 -7.59 -14.95
CA VAL A 216 -5.00 -6.93 -15.18
C VAL A 216 -4.05 -7.94 -15.83
N GLN A 217 -3.98 -9.16 -15.30
CA GLN A 217 -3.17 -10.24 -15.87
C GLN A 217 -3.56 -10.62 -17.31
N ALA A 218 -4.85 -10.58 -17.64
CA ALA A 218 -5.35 -10.90 -18.98
C ALA A 218 -5.07 -9.82 -20.04
N SER A 219 -4.64 -8.60 -19.65
CA SER A 219 -4.48 -7.48 -20.58
C SER A 219 -3.19 -6.70 -20.35
N GLY A 220 -2.24 -6.82 -21.30
CA GLY A 220 -0.98 -6.07 -21.26
C GLY A 220 -1.17 -4.55 -21.29
N ARG A 221 -2.25 -4.05 -21.94
CA ARG A 221 -2.59 -2.62 -21.91
C ARG A 221 -2.97 -2.15 -20.50
N LEU A 222 -3.69 -2.98 -19.75
CA LEU A 222 -4.08 -2.67 -18.39
C LEU A 222 -2.89 -2.77 -17.42
N GLN A 223 -1.98 -3.74 -17.62
CA GLN A 223 -0.72 -3.81 -16.87
C GLN A 223 0.12 -2.53 -17.03
N ILE A 224 0.32 -2.07 -18.27
CA ILE A 224 1.03 -0.82 -18.54
C ILE A 224 0.29 0.38 -17.90
N GLY A 225 -1.04 0.40 -17.98
CA GLY A 225 -1.86 1.44 -17.35
C GLY A 225 -1.66 1.53 -15.83
N VAL A 226 -1.70 0.39 -15.12
CA VAL A 226 -1.48 0.32 -13.68
C VAL A 226 -0.04 0.72 -13.32
N GLN A 227 0.95 0.29 -14.10
CA GLN A 227 2.35 0.70 -13.91
C GLN A 227 2.55 2.22 -14.06
N ILE A 228 1.97 2.83 -15.11
CA ILE A 228 2.04 4.28 -15.31
C ILE A 228 1.35 5.01 -14.15
N ALA A 229 0.18 4.52 -13.70
CA ALA A 229 -0.53 5.11 -12.57
C ALA A 229 0.29 5.03 -11.27
N LEU A 230 0.95 3.90 -11.01
CA LEU A 230 1.85 3.71 -9.88
C LEU A 230 3.02 4.69 -9.92
N LEU A 231 3.72 4.77 -11.07
CA LEU A 231 4.86 5.69 -11.25
C LEU A 231 4.45 7.16 -11.13
N LEU A 232 3.26 7.49 -11.60
CA LEU A 232 2.70 8.84 -11.50
C LEU A 232 2.35 9.20 -10.05
N GLY A 233 1.76 8.26 -9.28
CA GLY A 233 1.51 8.43 -7.85
C GLY A 233 2.81 8.60 -7.04
N ALA A 234 3.80 7.73 -7.29
CA ALA A 234 5.13 7.85 -6.68
C ALA A 234 5.83 9.15 -7.07
N GLY A 235 5.69 9.58 -8.33
CA GLY A 235 6.19 10.86 -8.84
C GLY A 235 5.58 12.05 -8.10
N PHE A 236 4.25 12.08 -7.91
CA PHE A 236 3.60 13.15 -7.16
C PHE A 236 4.05 13.19 -5.69
N MET A 237 4.10 12.05 -5.01
CA MET A 237 4.58 12.00 -3.61
C MET A 237 6.04 12.43 -3.49
N SER A 238 6.89 12.09 -4.47
CA SER A 238 8.29 12.55 -4.54
C SER A 238 8.41 14.06 -4.76
N LEU A 239 7.58 14.65 -5.62
CA LEU A 239 7.56 16.10 -5.85
C LEU A 239 7.17 16.88 -4.58
N LEU A 240 6.19 16.38 -3.83
CA LEU A 240 5.81 16.98 -2.53
C LEU A 240 6.98 16.96 -1.54
N ALA A 241 7.76 15.89 -1.52
CA ALA A 241 8.93 15.78 -0.64
C ALA A 241 10.09 16.73 -1.00
N ILE A 242 10.16 17.23 -2.24
CA ILE A 242 11.16 18.24 -2.65
C ILE A 242 10.71 19.65 -2.23
N TRP A 243 9.40 19.85 -2.12
CA TRP A 243 8.78 21.13 -1.79
C TRP A 243 8.50 21.35 -0.30
N ALA A 244 8.50 20.27 0.49
CA ALA A 244 8.42 20.25 1.95
C ALA A 244 9.76 20.61 2.59
#